data_AF-A0A7S6N1P9-F1
#
_entry.id   AF-A0A7S6N1P9-F1
#
_cell.length_a   1.000
_cell.length_b   1.000
_cell.length_c   1.000
_cell.angle_alpha   90.00
_cell.angle_beta   90.00
_cell.angle_gamma   90.00
#
_symmetry.space_group_name_H-M   'P 1'
#
loop_
_entity.id
_entity.type
_entity.pdbx_description
1 polymer ?
#
loop_
_entity_poly.entity_id
_entity_poly.type
_entity_poly.pdbx_seq_one_letter_code
_entity_poly.pdbx_strand_id
1 'polypeptide(L)'
;MDERISVRLDCMLKEEIKNIDNSPKTLRNFGITIGGVMLLIGLWGMYSSGGWGIWLAGGGALLIAFAFIASAFLKPLNLIWMTLAIIMGWFMTRFILGALYYLVLTPIGLFLRISGKDLLHAKANPAAATYWKKREYAIKQPSDYEKQF
;
A
#
# COMPACT_ATOMS: atom_id res chain seq x y z
N MET A 1 -3.66 8.50 19.51
CA MET A 1 -3.95 8.54 18.06
C MET A 1 -4.17 10.00 17.72
N ASP A 2 -3.25 10.60 16.97
CA ASP A 2 -3.11 12.05 16.81
C ASP A 2 -4.23 12.62 15.93
N GLU A 3 -4.91 13.67 16.42
CA GLU A 3 -6.00 14.40 15.73
C GLU A 3 -5.54 14.96 14.37
N ARG A 4 -4.24 15.20 14.19
CA ARG A 4 -3.68 15.62 12.91
C ARG A 4 -3.64 14.52 11.85
N ILE A 5 -3.55 13.26 12.26
CA ILE A 5 -3.53 12.12 11.33
C ILE A 5 -4.93 11.87 10.78
N SER A 6 -5.98 11.94 11.60
CA SER A 6 -7.36 11.77 11.15
C SER A 6 -7.79 12.88 10.18
N VAL A 7 -7.49 14.15 10.50
CA VAL A 7 -7.81 15.29 9.61
C VAL A 7 -7.11 15.18 8.26
N ARG A 8 -5.83 14.77 8.25
CA ARG A 8 -5.08 14.59 7.01
C ARG A 8 -5.61 13.41 6.18
N LEU A 9 -6.02 12.33 6.84
CA LEU A 9 -6.67 11.20 6.17
C LEU A 9 -7.96 11.60 5.50
N ASP A 10 -8.84 12.27 6.24
CA ASP A 10 -10.15 12.68 5.73
C ASP A 10 -10.00 13.62 4.53
N CYS A 11 -9.03 14.53 4.57
CA CYS A 11 -8.73 15.42 3.46
C CYS A 11 -8.24 14.64 2.23
N MET A 12 -7.26 13.75 2.40
CA MET A 12 -6.72 12.94 1.30
C MET A 12 -7.76 11.98 0.71
N LEU A 13 -8.56 11.30 1.54
CA LEU A 13 -9.61 10.40 1.08
C LEU A 13 -10.72 11.15 0.34
N LYS A 14 -11.13 12.32 0.82
CA LYS A 14 -12.12 13.15 0.12
C LYS A 14 -11.60 13.65 -1.22
N GLU A 15 -10.32 14.00 -1.30
CA GLU A 15 -9.68 14.46 -2.53
C GLU A 15 -9.57 13.32 -3.55
N GLU A 16 -9.12 12.14 -3.14
CA GLU A 16 -9.13 10.92 -3.96
C GLU A 16 -10.54 10.57 -4.45
N ILE A 17 -11.55 10.53 -3.56
CA ILE A 17 -12.95 10.24 -3.91
C ILE A 17 -13.50 11.27 -4.91
N LYS A 18 -13.18 12.55 -4.72
CA LYS A 18 -13.56 13.62 -5.63
C LYS A 18 -12.88 13.51 -6.99
N ASN A 19 -11.67 12.97 -7.03
CA ASN A 19 -10.89 12.77 -8.25
C ASN A 19 -11.18 11.42 -8.93
N ILE A 20 -12.09 10.60 -8.40
CA ILE A 20 -12.55 9.38 -9.08
C ILE A 20 -13.20 9.80 -10.39
N ASP A 21 -12.57 9.41 -11.49
CA ASP A 21 -13.11 9.64 -12.82
C ASP A 21 -14.40 8.82 -13.00
N ASN A 22 -15.53 9.50 -12.88
CA ASN A 22 -16.86 8.97 -13.12
C ASN A 22 -17.21 8.90 -14.61
N SER A 23 -16.22 9.02 -15.49
CA SER A 23 -16.38 8.92 -16.93
C SER A 23 -17.13 7.63 -17.31
N PRO A 24 -18.10 7.72 -18.24
CA PRO A 24 -18.83 6.56 -18.73
C PRO A 24 -17.90 5.49 -19.34
N LYS A 25 -16.69 5.89 -19.79
CA LYS A 25 -15.67 4.98 -20.31
C LYS A 25 -15.06 4.10 -19.22
N THR A 26 -14.73 4.69 -18.06
CA THR A 26 -14.19 3.97 -16.89
C THR A 26 -15.22 2.97 -16.36
N LEU A 27 -16.49 3.37 -16.34
CA LEU A 27 -17.58 2.52 -15.90
C LEU A 27 -17.83 1.34 -16.84
N ARG A 28 -17.73 1.57 -18.15
CA ARG A 28 -17.81 0.50 -19.15
C ARG A 28 -16.65 -0.48 -19.02
N ASN A 29 -15.43 0.02 -18.81
CA ASN A 29 -14.26 -0.84 -18.60
C ASN A 29 -14.41 -1.70 -17.34
N PHE A 30 -14.94 -1.15 -16.24
CA PHE A 30 -15.21 -1.91 -15.00
C PHE A 30 -16.22 -3.03 -15.21
N GLY A 31 -17.33 -2.74 -15.92
CA GLY A 31 -18.32 -3.76 -16.27
C GLY A 31 -17.76 -4.85 -17.18
N ILE A 32 -16.90 -4.48 -18.15
CA ILE A 32 -16.23 -5.43 -19.05
C ILE A 32 -15.22 -6.31 -18.30
N THR A 33 -14.41 -5.75 -17.39
CA THR A 33 -13.41 -6.53 -16.66
C THR A 33 -14.08 -7.52 -15.70
N ILE A 34 -15.07 -7.08 -14.92
CA ILE A 34 -15.80 -7.96 -14.00
C ILE A 34 -16.60 -9.01 -14.76
N GLY A 35 -17.35 -8.58 -15.79
CA GLY A 35 -18.12 -9.49 -16.63
C GLY A 35 -17.23 -10.52 -17.33
N GLY A 36 -16.07 -10.09 -17.85
CA GLY A 36 -15.09 -10.97 -18.48
C GLY A 36 -14.49 -11.99 -17.52
N VAL A 37 -14.07 -11.57 -16.33
CA VAL A 37 -13.56 -12.49 -15.29
C VAL A 37 -14.63 -13.49 -14.88
N MET A 38 -15.87 -13.04 -14.68
CA MET A 38 -16.99 -13.91 -14.30
C MET A 38 -17.37 -14.89 -15.42
N LEU A 39 -17.27 -14.48 -16.69
CA LEU A 39 -17.41 -15.38 -17.84
C LEU A 39 -16.29 -16.44 -17.88
N LEU A 40 -15.04 -16.04 -17.67
CA LEU A 40 -13.90 -16.96 -17.66
C LEU A 40 -14.04 -18.00 -16.53
N ILE A 41 -14.41 -17.56 -15.32
CA ILE A 41 -14.68 -18.46 -14.19
C ILE A 41 -15.88 -19.35 -14.47
N GLY A 42 -16.94 -18.82 -15.09
CA GLY A 42 -18.13 -19.58 -15.48
C GLY A 42 -17.81 -20.68 -16.51
N LEU A 43 -17.04 -20.35 -17.55
CA LEU A 43 -16.59 -21.30 -18.57
C LEU A 43 -15.66 -22.37 -17.98
N TRP A 44 -14.75 -21.98 -17.09
CA TRP A 44 -13.89 -22.91 -16.35
C TRP A 44 -14.71 -23.84 -15.46
N GLY A 45 -15.74 -23.31 -14.77
CA GLY A 45 -16.68 -24.08 -13.95
C GLY A 45 -17.54 -25.06 -14.75
N MET A 46 -17.94 -24.69 -15.97
CA MET A 46 -18.65 -25.60 -16.89
C MET A 46 -17.75 -26.75 -17.35
N TYR A 47 -16.46 -26.50 -17.59
CA TYR A 47 -15.50 -27.56 -17.93
C TYR A 47 -15.25 -28.53 -16.76
N SER A 48 -15.39 -28.06 -15.51
CA SER A 48 -15.14 -28.84 -14.30
C SER A 48 -16.34 -29.68 -13.80
N SER A 49 -17.40 -29.87 -14.59
CA SER A 49 -18.59 -30.70 -14.27
C SER A 49 -19.44 -30.26 -13.06
N GLY A 50 -19.35 -28.99 -12.66
CA GLY A 50 -20.25 -28.40 -11.67
C GLY A 50 -21.44 -27.70 -12.34
N GLY A 51 -22.66 -28.18 -12.14
CA GLY A 51 -23.90 -27.55 -12.69
C GLY A 51 -24.12 -26.08 -12.31
N TRP A 52 -23.29 -25.53 -11.41
CA TRP A 52 -23.22 -24.10 -11.08
C TRP A 52 -22.57 -23.23 -12.17
N GLY A 53 -21.78 -23.81 -13.08
CA GLY A 53 -21.10 -23.05 -14.14
C GLY A 53 -22.04 -22.34 -15.10
N ILE A 54 -23.21 -22.93 -15.39
CA ILE A 54 -24.23 -22.33 -16.26
C ILE A 54 -24.88 -21.10 -15.63
N TRP A 55 -25.12 -21.12 -14.32
CA TRP A 55 -25.65 -19.96 -13.59
C TRP A 55 -24.63 -18.83 -13.52
N LEU A 56 -23.35 -19.14 -13.31
CA LEU A 56 -22.27 -18.14 -13.33
C LEU A 56 -22.03 -17.57 -14.74
N ALA A 57 -22.02 -18.41 -15.77
CA ALA A 57 -21.83 -17.98 -17.15
C ALA A 57 -23.03 -17.16 -17.66
N GLY A 58 -24.26 -17.58 -17.33
CA GLY A 58 -25.48 -16.82 -17.61
C GLY A 58 -25.52 -15.49 -16.86
N GLY A 59 -25.15 -15.49 -15.56
CA GLY A 59 -25.00 -14.28 -14.75
C GLY A 59 -23.93 -13.33 -15.30
N GLY A 60 -22.79 -13.86 -15.77
CA GLY A 60 -21.72 -13.10 -16.40
C GLY A 60 -22.14 -12.47 -17.74
N ALA A 61 -22.83 -13.22 -18.60
CA ALA A 61 -23.37 -12.70 -19.86
C ALA A 61 -24.44 -11.62 -19.62
N LEU A 62 -25.31 -11.83 -18.62
CA LEU A 62 -26.34 -10.86 -18.24
C LEU A 62 -25.71 -9.61 -17.60
N LEU A 63 -24.63 -9.75 -16.84
CA LEU A 63 -23.81 -8.64 -16.32
C LEU A 63 -23.15 -7.85 -17.45
N ILE A 64 -22.63 -8.51 -18.49
CA ILE A 64 -22.06 -7.84 -19.67
C ILE A 64 -23.15 -7.09 -20.45
N ALA A 65 -24.34 -7.71 -20.62
CA ALA A 65 -25.49 -7.04 -21.23
C ALA A 65 -25.96 -5.83 -20.40
N PHE A 66 -26.00 -5.96 -19.08
CA PHE A 66 -26.28 -4.85 -18.16
C PHE A 66 -25.17 -3.79 -18.14
N ALA A 67 -23.90 -4.15 -18.35
CA ALA A 67 -22.81 -3.20 -18.49
C ALA A 67 -22.99 -2.32 -19.74
N PHE A 68 -23.61 -2.84 -20.80
CA PHE A 68 -23.94 -2.09 -22.00
C PHE A 68 -25.22 -1.24 -21.86
N ILE A 69 -26.27 -1.76 -21.22
CA ILE A 69 -27.60 -1.13 -21.17
C ILE A 69 -27.78 -0.23 -19.93
N ALA A 70 -27.23 -0.64 -18.79
CA ALA A 70 -27.47 -0.04 -17.48
C ALA A 70 -26.21 0.56 -16.86
N SER A 71 -25.41 1.27 -17.66
CA SER A 71 -24.27 2.06 -17.18
C SER A 71 -24.66 2.99 -16.01
N ALA A 72 -25.92 3.42 -15.90
CA ALA A 72 -26.40 4.22 -14.78
C ALA A 72 -26.42 3.49 -13.42
N PHE A 73 -26.69 2.18 -13.39
CA PHE A 73 -26.78 1.41 -12.12
C PHE A 73 -25.40 0.97 -11.60
N LEU A 74 -24.40 0.87 -12.48
CA LEU A 74 -23.02 0.60 -12.09
C LEU A 74 -22.35 1.82 -11.43
N LYS A 75 -22.86 3.05 -11.63
CA LYS A 75 -22.27 4.28 -11.07
C LYS A 75 -22.09 4.21 -9.54
N PRO A 76 -23.15 3.97 -8.73
CA PRO A 76 -23.00 3.89 -7.29
C PRO A 76 -22.13 2.71 -6.85
N LEU A 77 -22.23 1.57 -7.56
CA LEU A 77 -21.44 0.38 -7.24
C LEU A 77 -19.95 0.60 -7.46
N ASN A 78 -19.56 1.22 -8.58
CA ASN A 78 -18.16 1.57 -8.86
C ASN A 78 -17.63 2.56 -7.83
N LEU A 79 -18.43 3.55 -7.42
CA LEU A 79 -18.03 4.52 -6.40
C LEU A 79 -17.76 3.84 -5.04
N ILE A 80 -18.65 2.94 -4.61
CA ILE A 80 -18.48 2.16 -3.36
C ILE A 80 -17.24 1.26 -3.47
N TRP A 81 -17.08 0.55 -4.60
CA TRP A 81 -15.95 -0.34 -4.82
C TRP A 81 -14.61 0.41 -4.83
N MET A 82 -14.54 1.55 -5.51
CA MET A 82 -13.36 2.41 -5.55
C MET A 82 -13.05 2.98 -4.16
N THR A 83 -14.06 3.40 -3.40
CA THR A 83 -13.87 3.88 -2.03
C THR A 83 -13.26 2.78 -1.15
N LEU A 84 -13.77 1.54 -1.27
CA LEU A 84 -13.22 0.39 -0.57
C LEU A 84 -11.79 0.09 -1.01
N ALA A 85 -11.49 0.18 -2.31
CA ALA A 85 -10.14 0.00 -2.83
C ALA A 85 -9.14 1.04 -2.29
N ILE A 86 -9.54 2.31 -2.16
CA ILE A 86 -8.71 3.37 -1.58
C ILE A 86 -8.43 3.10 -0.11
N ILE A 87 -9.46 2.71 0.66
CA ILE A 87 -9.30 2.36 2.10
C ILE A 87 -8.36 1.16 2.26
N MET A 88 -8.54 0.13 1.43
CA MET A 88 -7.66 -1.04 1.39
C MET A 88 -6.23 -0.66 1.03
N GLY A 89 -6.02 0.14 -0.02
CA GLY A 89 -4.68 0.60 -0.42
C GLY A 89 -4.00 1.38 0.71
N TRP A 90 -4.77 2.23 1.39
CA TRP A 90 -4.29 2.95 2.56
C TRP A 90 -3.85 1.97 3.65
N PHE A 91 -4.71 1.04 4.06
CA PHE A 91 -4.41 0.05 5.10
C PHE A 91 -3.21 -0.83 4.73
N MET A 92 -3.18 -1.36 3.51
CA MET A 92 -2.13 -2.25 3.01
C MET A 92 -0.77 -1.58 3.02
N THR A 93 -0.67 -0.31 2.63
CA THR A 93 0.61 0.41 2.65
C THR A 93 1.18 0.48 4.09
N ARG A 94 0.33 0.74 5.08
CA ARG A 94 0.75 0.82 6.50
C ARG A 94 1.08 -0.57 7.03
N PHE A 95 0.29 -1.56 6.63
CA PHE A 95 0.52 -2.95 6.99
C PHE A 95 1.85 -3.47 6.43
N ILE A 96 2.14 -3.25 5.15
CA ILE A 96 3.40 -3.64 4.50
C ILE A 96 4.58 -2.97 5.19
N LEU A 97 4.50 -1.66 5.46
CA LEU A 97 5.58 -0.93 6.12
C LEU A 97 5.81 -1.41 7.56
N GLY A 98 4.73 -1.66 8.30
CA GLY A 98 4.80 -2.24 9.64
C GLY A 98 5.38 -3.65 9.62
N ALA A 99 4.91 -4.51 8.72
CA ALA A 99 5.40 -5.87 8.55
C ALA A 99 6.89 -5.87 8.18
N LEU A 100 7.33 -5.03 7.24
CA LEU A 100 8.74 -4.85 6.89
C LEU A 100 9.57 -4.46 8.13
N TYR A 101 9.09 -3.50 8.91
CA TYR A 101 9.79 -3.06 10.11
C TYR A 101 9.93 -4.18 11.15
N TYR A 102 8.86 -4.93 11.42
CA TYR A 102 8.89 -5.98 12.44
C TYR A 102 9.54 -7.28 11.98
N LEU A 103 9.42 -7.65 10.71
CA LEU A 103 9.96 -8.90 10.16
C LEU A 103 11.38 -8.77 9.63
N VAL A 104 11.80 -7.58 9.21
CA VAL A 104 13.14 -7.37 8.62
C VAL A 104 13.99 -6.48 9.51
N LEU A 105 13.58 -5.23 9.74
CA LEU A 105 14.43 -4.27 10.46
C LEU A 105 14.63 -4.64 11.93
N THR A 106 13.57 -5.07 12.61
CA THR A 106 13.62 -5.44 14.03
C THR A 106 14.54 -6.63 14.30
N PRO A 107 14.45 -7.77 13.58
CA PRO A 107 15.38 -8.88 13.81
C PRO A 107 16.81 -8.51 13.42
N ILE A 108 17.03 -7.71 12.37
CA ILE A 108 18.38 -7.21 12.05
C ILE A 108 18.95 -6.40 13.22
N GLY A 109 18.19 -5.46 13.77
CA GLY A 109 18.59 -4.68 14.94
C GLY A 109 18.82 -5.54 16.19
N LEU A 110 17.98 -6.55 16.41
CA LEU A 110 18.13 -7.51 17.51
C LEU A 110 19.40 -8.35 17.33
N PHE A 111 19.68 -8.81 16.11
CA PHE A 111 20.89 -9.57 15.78
C PHE A 111 22.16 -8.75 16.02
N LEU A 112 22.15 -7.48 15.64
CA LEU A 112 23.25 -6.54 15.92
C LEU A 112 23.43 -6.33 17.43
N ARG A 113 22.33 -6.22 18.18
CA ARG A 113 22.35 -6.08 19.65
C ARG A 113 22.89 -7.31 20.35
N ILE A 114 22.51 -8.52 19.91
CA ILE A 114 23.04 -9.79 20.42
C ILE A 114 24.51 -9.96 20.04
N SER A 115 24.90 -9.56 18.83
CA SER A 115 26.30 -9.60 18.35
C SER A 115 27.23 -8.63 19.09
N GLY A 116 26.73 -7.88 20.08
CA GLY A 116 27.54 -7.00 20.93
C GLY A 116 28.09 -5.77 20.22
N LYS A 117 27.72 -5.53 18.96
CA LYS A 117 28.13 -4.35 18.20
C LYS A 117 27.28 -3.16 18.62
N ASP A 118 27.78 -2.41 19.58
CA ASP A 118 27.20 -1.11 19.94
C ASP A 118 27.59 -0.08 18.88
N LEU A 119 26.85 -0.06 17.76
CA LEU A 119 27.10 0.86 16.64
C LEU A 119 26.94 2.34 17.04
N LEU A 120 26.15 2.62 18.08
CA LEU A 120 25.90 3.98 18.56
C LEU A 120 26.73 4.36 19.79
N HIS A 121 27.51 3.43 20.36
CA HIS A 121 28.09 3.60 21.70
C HIS A 121 27.03 4.08 22.72
N ALA A 122 25.81 3.58 22.62
CA ALA A 122 24.66 4.03 23.40
C ALA A 122 24.71 3.56 24.86
N LYS A 123 25.60 2.62 25.20
CA LYS A 123 25.82 2.21 26.58
C LYS A 123 26.54 3.33 27.34
N ALA A 124 25.80 3.99 28.24
CA ALA A 124 26.37 4.92 29.22
C ALA A 124 27.36 4.15 30.12
N ASN A 125 28.62 4.56 30.12
CA ASN A 125 29.65 4.03 31.00
C ASN A 125 29.77 4.94 32.23
N PRO A 126 29.21 4.53 33.40
CA PRO A 126 29.26 5.35 34.61
C PRO A 126 30.69 5.57 35.15
N ALA A 127 31.68 4.81 34.69
CA ALA A 127 33.09 4.99 35.04
C ALA A 127 33.85 5.93 34.07
N ALA A 128 33.21 6.42 33.00
CA ALA A 128 33.86 7.31 32.06
C ALA A 128 33.88 8.75 32.59
N ALA A 129 35.08 9.34 32.69
CA ALA A 129 35.27 10.73 33.08
C ALA A 129 34.67 11.73 32.09
N THR A 130 34.52 11.33 30.81
CA THR A 130 33.85 12.15 29.80
C THR A 130 33.35 11.29 28.64
N TYR A 131 32.16 11.61 28.11
CA TYR A 131 31.58 10.97 26.92
C TYR A 131 32.05 11.61 25.61
N TRP A 132 32.77 12.73 25.69
CA TRP A 132 33.30 13.43 24.54
C TRP A 132 34.38 12.59 23.84
N LYS A 133 34.08 12.13 22.62
CA LYS A 133 35.11 11.57 21.74
C LYS A 133 35.97 12.71 21.22
N LYS A 134 37.24 12.73 21.61
CA LYS A 134 38.22 13.68 21.09
C LYS A 134 38.39 13.41 19.59
N ARG A 135 38.02 14.39 18.75
CA ARG A 135 38.25 14.30 17.30
C ARG A 135 39.76 14.31 17.08
N GLU A 136 40.29 13.29 16.42
CA GLU A 136 41.66 13.34 15.90
C GLU A 136 41.68 14.39 14.79
N TYR A 137 42.38 15.50 15.05
CA TYR A 137 42.66 16.50 14.03
C TYR A 137 43.86 16.00 13.24
N ALA A 138 43.61 15.38 12.09
CA ALA A 138 44.64 15.31 11.05
C ALA A 138 45.01 16.75 10.64
N ILE A 139 46.28 17.00 10.32
CA ILE A 139 46.74 18.30 9.84
C ILE A 139 45.96 18.61 8.56
N LYS A 140 45.05 19.58 8.62
CA LYS A 140 44.19 19.95 7.50
C LYS A 140 45.02 20.67 6.44
N GLN A 141 44.93 20.21 5.20
CA GLN A 141 45.51 20.94 4.08
C GLN A 141 44.55 22.04 3.60
N PRO A 142 45.04 23.14 3.01
CA PRO A 142 44.18 24.20 2.46
C PRO A 142 43.09 23.67 1.50
N SER A 143 43.38 22.60 0.76
CA SER A 143 42.45 21.92 -0.14
C SER A 143 41.24 21.27 0.56
N ASP A 144 41.36 20.91 1.84
CA ASP A 144 40.28 20.27 2.59
C ASP A 144 39.14 21.25 2.94
N TYR A 145 39.41 22.56 2.82
CA TYR A 145 38.42 23.61 3.04
C TYR A 145 37.56 23.91 1.80
N GLU A 146 37.95 23.42 0.62
CA GLU A 146 37.20 23.64 -0.62
C GLU A 146 35.94 22.77 -0.71
N LYS A 147 35.81 21.72 0.11
CA LYS A 147 34.67 20.79 0.15
C LYS A 147 34.02 20.75 1.53
N GLN A 148 33.64 21.92 2.03
CA GLN A 148 33.01 22.06 3.34
C GLN A 148 31.53 21.63 3.37
N PHE A 149 30.86 21.57 2.22
CA PHE A 149 29.42 21.30 2.09
C PHE A 149 29.15 20.04 1.29
#